data_AF-Q30R04-F1
#
_entry.id   AF-Q30R04-F1
#
_cell.length_a   1.000
_cell.length_b   1.000
_cell.length_c   1.000
_cell.angle_alpha   90.00
_cell.angle_beta   90.00
_cell.angle_gamma   90.00
#
_symmetry.space_group_name_H-M   'P 1'
#
loop_
_entity.id
_entity.type
_entity.pdbx_description
1 polymer ?
#
loop_
_entity_poly.entity_id
_entity_poly.type
_entity_poly.pdbx_seq_one_letter_code
_entity_poly.pdbx_strand_id
1 'polypeptide(L)'
;MHKSIIKARVFASLALIILTLSFTFPMIAFHGTLNKIDAGKKDEISSFSKTVWNLYNQGRYKSISTPKEAHNNLDEMITSASEIGVASLPIWAVSLEAPNYPKEAFPQGIPVYFHFDGYSGEVHEMNTINHYVGMDPMWIGGTIEREIGIYALLALSLGMIFFIAYNKKVFNYILLVPASLPLLFIADYSYWLYWFGHNLHDWGAFKIKPFMPTVFGDGKIAQFTTHSYPTIGFYLIVAIGLLSLLAFFAKQKALKEMNQ
;
A
#
# COMPACT_ATOMS: atom_id res chain seq x y z
N MET A 1 -12.16 -35.99 -6.62
CA MET A 1 -12.08 -34.85 -5.68
C MET A 1 -13.45 -34.17 -5.62
N HIS A 2 -14.00 -33.90 -4.43
CA HIS A 2 -15.33 -33.29 -4.27
C HIS A 2 -15.44 -31.97 -5.05
N LYS A 3 -16.55 -31.73 -5.79
CA LYS A 3 -16.69 -30.56 -6.68
C LYS A 3 -16.46 -29.24 -5.94
N SER A 4 -16.93 -29.12 -4.70
CA SER A 4 -16.74 -27.92 -3.88
C SER A 4 -15.29 -27.72 -3.41
N ILE A 5 -14.48 -28.79 -3.28
CA ILE A 5 -13.03 -28.67 -3.01
C ILE A 5 -12.30 -28.11 -4.23
N ILE A 6 -12.66 -28.53 -5.44
CA ILE A 6 -12.10 -27.98 -6.68
C ILE A 6 -12.36 -26.47 -6.74
N LYS A 7 -13.61 -26.05 -6.52
CA LYS A 7 -13.98 -24.62 -6.48
C LYS A 7 -13.19 -23.84 -5.44
N ALA A 8 -13.07 -24.40 -4.22
CA ALA A 8 -12.31 -23.77 -3.15
C ALA A 8 -10.84 -23.53 -3.53
N ARG A 9 -10.20 -24.52 -4.15
CA ARG A 9 -8.81 -24.39 -4.64
C ARG A 9 -8.70 -23.35 -5.74
N VAL A 10 -9.62 -23.33 -6.72
CA VAL A 10 -9.61 -22.34 -7.79
C VAL A 10 -9.70 -20.91 -7.22
N PHE A 11 -10.67 -20.65 -6.35
CA PHE A 11 -10.83 -19.32 -5.74
C PHE A 11 -9.60 -18.91 -4.92
N ALA A 12 -9.06 -19.81 -4.10
CA ALA A 12 -7.86 -19.53 -3.32
C ALA A 12 -6.61 -19.32 -4.19
N SER A 13 -6.44 -20.09 -5.26
CA SER A 13 -5.34 -19.90 -6.21
C SER A 13 -5.41 -18.55 -6.91
N LEU A 14 -6.61 -18.13 -7.34
CA LEU A 14 -6.80 -16.80 -7.93
C LEU A 14 -6.45 -15.69 -6.93
N ALA A 15 -6.95 -15.79 -5.69
CA ALA A 15 -6.63 -14.83 -4.64
C ALA A 15 -5.11 -14.78 -4.36
N LEU A 16 -4.44 -15.93 -4.31
CA LEU A 16 -3.00 -16.02 -4.08
C LEU A 16 -2.20 -15.39 -5.23
N ILE A 17 -2.59 -15.63 -6.48
CA ILE A 17 -1.93 -15.02 -7.65
C ILE A 17 -2.05 -13.50 -7.58
N ILE A 18 -3.25 -12.97 -7.29
CA ILE A 18 -3.46 -11.53 -7.17
C ILE A 18 -2.62 -10.96 -6.02
N LEU A 19 -2.65 -11.57 -4.83
CA LEU A 19 -1.85 -11.16 -3.67
C LEU A 19 -0.35 -11.13 -4.00
N THR A 20 0.13 -12.18 -4.66
CA THR A 20 1.54 -12.34 -5.00
C THR A 20 2.00 -11.26 -5.97
N LEU A 21 1.30 -11.10 -7.08
CA LEU A 21 1.68 -10.14 -8.12
C LEU A 21 1.49 -8.70 -7.67
N SER A 22 0.50 -8.41 -6.83
CA SER A 22 0.20 -7.02 -6.45
C SER A 22 1.10 -6.51 -5.33
N PHE A 23 1.47 -7.40 -4.39
CA PHE A 23 2.07 -7.00 -3.12
C PHE A 23 3.26 -7.88 -2.74
N THR A 24 3.08 -9.19 -2.55
CA THR A 24 4.13 -10.03 -1.94
C THR A 24 5.42 -10.07 -2.78
N PHE A 25 5.32 -10.30 -4.09
CA PHE A 25 6.47 -10.32 -4.98
C PHE A 25 7.20 -8.97 -5.05
N PRO A 26 6.56 -7.84 -5.39
CA PRO A 26 7.27 -6.57 -5.50
C PRO A 26 7.85 -6.11 -4.15
N MET A 27 7.18 -6.39 -3.02
CA MET A 27 7.71 -6.07 -1.69
C MET A 27 8.98 -6.87 -1.40
N ILE A 28 9.00 -8.18 -1.68
CA ILE A 28 10.19 -9.02 -1.47
C ILE A 28 11.32 -8.61 -2.42
N ALA A 29 11.02 -8.42 -3.70
CA ALA A 29 12.02 -8.08 -4.70
C ALA A 29 12.68 -6.71 -4.46
N PHE A 30 11.97 -5.79 -3.82
CA PHE A 30 12.44 -4.43 -3.55
C PHE A 30 12.84 -4.20 -2.08
N HIS A 31 12.73 -5.22 -1.22
CA HIS A 31 12.98 -5.09 0.21
C HIS A 31 14.37 -4.54 0.52
N GLY A 32 14.44 -3.51 1.38
CA GLY A 32 15.69 -2.86 1.79
C GLY A 32 16.36 -2.00 0.71
N THR A 33 15.78 -1.89 -0.49
CA THR A 33 16.38 -1.10 -1.59
C THR A 33 16.38 0.39 -1.27
N LEU A 34 15.27 0.92 -0.74
CA LEU A 34 15.20 2.34 -0.32
C LEU A 34 16.24 2.67 0.76
N ASN A 35 16.44 1.79 1.74
CA ASN A 35 17.44 1.98 2.79
C ASN A 35 18.87 2.02 2.23
N LYS A 36 19.16 1.22 1.20
CA LYS A 36 20.46 1.27 0.51
C LYS A 36 20.64 2.55 -0.28
N ILE A 37 19.57 3.05 -0.92
CA ILE A 37 19.59 4.33 -1.63
C ILE A 37 19.89 5.46 -0.65
N ASP A 38 19.17 5.51 0.48
CA ASP A 38 19.35 6.51 1.53
C ASP A 38 20.77 6.47 2.13
N ALA A 39 21.32 5.27 2.33
CA ALA A 39 22.69 5.08 2.80
C ALA A 39 23.78 5.36 1.74
N GLY A 40 23.42 5.79 0.52
CA GLY A 40 24.37 6.04 -0.57
C GLY A 40 25.00 4.77 -1.16
N LYS A 41 24.44 3.59 -0.89
CA LYS A 41 24.96 2.27 -1.28
C LYS A 41 24.37 1.79 -2.61
N LYS A 42 24.44 2.65 -3.65
CA LYS A 42 23.87 2.34 -4.99
C LYS A 42 24.43 1.05 -5.59
N ASP A 43 25.71 0.77 -5.38
CA ASP A 43 26.39 -0.42 -5.92
C ASP A 43 25.94 -1.73 -5.25
N GLU A 44 25.31 -1.66 -4.06
CA GLU A 44 24.74 -2.83 -3.37
C GLU A 44 23.31 -3.16 -3.84
N ILE A 45 22.73 -2.37 -4.76
CA ILE A 45 21.38 -2.58 -5.28
C ILE A 45 21.41 -3.59 -6.42
N SER A 46 20.72 -4.71 -6.25
CA SER A 46 20.69 -5.78 -7.24
C SER A 46 20.04 -5.34 -8.54
N SER A 47 20.53 -5.84 -9.68
CA SER A 47 19.90 -5.62 -10.99
C SER A 47 18.45 -6.12 -11.02
N PHE A 48 18.17 -7.22 -10.32
CA PHE A 48 16.82 -7.76 -10.17
C PHE A 48 15.87 -6.77 -9.51
N SER A 49 16.25 -6.15 -8.39
CA SER A 49 15.44 -5.14 -7.69
C SER A 49 15.16 -3.92 -8.59
N LYS A 50 16.16 -3.48 -9.36
CA LYS A 50 16.03 -2.39 -10.33
C LYS A 50 15.02 -2.74 -11.43
N THR A 51 15.14 -3.92 -12.04
CA THR A 51 14.21 -4.38 -13.08
C THR A 51 12.79 -4.49 -12.55
N VAL A 52 12.59 -5.05 -11.35
CA VAL A 52 11.27 -5.16 -10.75
C VAL A 52 10.69 -3.78 -10.47
N TRP A 53 11.46 -2.86 -9.88
CA TRP A 53 11.00 -1.50 -9.63
C TRP A 53 10.60 -0.78 -10.92
N ASN A 54 11.45 -0.84 -11.97
CA ASN A 54 11.20 -0.22 -13.27
C ASN A 54 9.92 -0.76 -13.93
N LEU A 55 9.67 -2.06 -13.83
CA LEU A 55 8.46 -2.71 -14.35
C LEU A 55 7.22 -2.26 -13.58
N TYR A 56 7.27 -2.30 -12.26
CA TYR A 56 6.12 -1.99 -11.43
C TYR A 56 5.76 -0.49 -11.44
N ASN A 57 6.72 0.39 -11.69
CA ASN A 57 6.52 1.84 -11.71
C ASN A 57 5.96 2.40 -13.02
N GLN A 58 5.84 1.57 -14.07
CA GLN A 58 5.26 1.98 -15.35
C GLN A 58 3.85 2.55 -15.17
N GLY A 59 3.58 3.68 -15.81
CA GLY A 59 2.27 4.35 -15.77
C GLY A 59 1.87 4.92 -14.41
N ARG A 60 2.75 4.86 -13.39
CA ARG A 60 2.52 5.54 -12.10
C ARG A 60 2.92 7.00 -12.16
N TYR A 61 2.38 7.77 -11.23
CA TYR A 61 2.82 9.14 -10.98
C TYR A 61 4.34 9.23 -10.81
N LYS A 62 4.92 10.33 -11.28
CA LYS A 62 6.30 10.74 -11.07
C LYS A 62 6.27 12.21 -10.70
N SER A 63 7.09 12.60 -9.74
CA SER A 63 7.14 13.97 -9.24
C SER A 63 7.40 14.93 -10.41
N ILE A 64 6.80 16.12 -10.36
CA ILE A 64 7.02 17.15 -11.37
C ILE A 64 8.48 17.60 -11.45
N SER A 65 9.24 17.37 -10.38
CA SER A 65 10.68 17.67 -10.28
C SER A 65 11.56 16.58 -10.91
N THR A 66 10.99 15.42 -11.23
CA THR A 66 11.74 14.29 -11.80
C THR A 66 12.03 14.55 -13.28
N PRO A 67 13.29 14.44 -13.74
CA PRO A 67 13.62 14.53 -15.16
C PRO A 67 12.91 13.44 -15.97
N LYS A 68 12.40 13.78 -17.16
CA LYS A 68 11.58 12.86 -17.97
C LYS A 68 12.37 11.62 -18.40
N GLU A 69 13.65 11.78 -18.65
CA GLU A 69 14.61 10.72 -18.97
C GLU A 69 14.82 9.73 -17.81
N ALA A 70 14.60 10.17 -16.57
CA ALA A 70 14.71 9.32 -15.39
C ALA A 70 13.44 8.50 -15.14
N HIS A 71 12.32 8.82 -15.80
CA HIS A 71 11.04 8.15 -15.55
C HIS A 71 11.16 6.62 -15.72
N ASN A 72 10.78 5.90 -14.67
CA ASN A 72 10.76 4.44 -14.63
C ASN A 72 12.14 3.80 -14.83
N ASN A 73 13.22 4.54 -14.57
CA ASN A 73 14.57 4.02 -14.51
C ASN A 73 15.17 4.35 -13.15
N LEU A 74 15.23 3.34 -12.27
CA LEU A 74 15.71 3.51 -10.90
C LEU A 74 17.15 4.05 -10.85
N ASP A 75 18.03 3.63 -11.76
CA ASP A 75 19.41 4.12 -11.75
C ASP A 75 19.50 5.61 -12.06
N GLU A 76 18.69 6.08 -13.00
CA GLU A 76 18.61 7.50 -13.35
C GLU A 76 17.93 8.29 -12.23
N MET A 77 16.85 7.78 -11.65
CA MET A 77 16.17 8.45 -10.53
C MET A 77 17.07 8.61 -9.31
N ILE A 78 17.94 7.64 -9.02
CA ILE A 78 18.96 7.77 -7.98
C ILE A 78 19.98 8.85 -8.38
N THR A 79 20.47 8.84 -9.62
CA THR A 79 21.46 9.82 -10.10
C THR A 79 20.92 11.25 -10.09
N SER A 80 19.65 11.45 -10.45
CA SER A 80 18.98 12.75 -10.45
C SER A 80 18.41 13.16 -9.10
N ALA A 81 18.68 12.40 -8.03
CA ALA A 81 18.15 12.61 -6.68
C ALA A 81 16.61 12.83 -6.66
N SER A 82 15.91 12.11 -7.53
CA SER A 82 14.46 12.22 -7.67
C SER A 82 13.73 11.42 -6.60
N GLU A 83 12.44 11.70 -6.41
CA GLU A 83 11.66 11.00 -5.41
C GLU A 83 11.39 9.54 -5.82
N ILE A 84 11.78 8.58 -4.97
CA ILE A 84 11.67 7.14 -5.24
C ILE A 84 10.74 6.51 -4.20
N GLY A 85 9.60 6.03 -4.67
CA GLY A 85 8.67 5.24 -3.87
C GLY A 85 8.93 3.73 -3.90
N VAL A 86 8.12 2.98 -3.16
CA VAL A 86 8.16 1.50 -3.14
C VAL A 86 7.62 0.87 -4.45
N ALA A 87 7.94 -0.41 -4.67
CA ALA A 87 7.54 -1.14 -5.88
C ALA A 87 6.12 -1.73 -5.80
N SER A 88 5.59 -2.02 -4.60
CA SER A 88 4.25 -2.61 -4.43
C SER A 88 3.16 -1.72 -5.04
N LEU A 89 1.98 -2.27 -5.36
CA LEU A 89 0.89 -1.44 -5.88
C LEU A 89 0.35 -0.49 -4.79
N PRO A 90 0.04 0.78 -5.15
CA PRO A 90 -0.58 1.70 -4.21
C PRO A 90 -1.97 1.18 -3.83
N ILE A 91 -2.34 1.34 -2.57
CA ILE A 91 -3.63 0.94 -2.01
C ILE A 91 -4.56 2.15 -1.99
N TRP A 92 -4.07 3.30 -1.52
CA TRP A 92 -4.86 4.51 -1.34
C TRP A 92 -4.09 5.73 -1.85
N ALA A 93 -4.82 6.72 -2.34
CA ALA A 93 -4.26 8.00 -2.77
C ALA A 93 -4.84 9.12 -1.91
N VAL A 94 -3.98 10.02 -1.49
CA VAL A 94 -4.35 11.30 -0.90
C VAL A 94 -3.68 12.38 -1.70
N SER A 95 -4.43 13.41 -2.10
CA SER A 95 -3.84 14.62 -2.63
C SER A 95 -4.34 15.85 -1.91
N LEU A 96 -3.48 16.86 -1.82
CA LEU A 96 -3.74 18.07 -1.07
C LEU A 96 -3.56 19.29 -1.99
N GLU A 97 -4.65 20.02 -2.23
CA GLU A 97 -4.60 21.32 -2.88
C GLU A 97 -4.29 22.39 -1.84
N ALA A 98 -3.23 23.16 -2.09
CA ALA A 98 -2.78 24.25 -1.25
C ALA A 98 -2.71 25.55 -2.05
N PRO A 99 -3.04 26.72 -1.46
CA PRO A 99 -3.03 28.00 -2.19
C PRO A 99 -1.69 28.35 -2.84
N ASN A 100 -0.59 27.90 -2.24
CA ASN A 100 0.77 28.21 -2.71
C ASN A 100 1.27 27.26 -3.81
N TYR A 101 0.48 26.25 -4.20
CA TYR A 101 0.86 25.27 -5.21
C TYR A 101 0.02 25.47 -6.48
N PRO A 102 0.65 25.79 -7.63
CA PRO A 102 -0.06 26.13 -8.85
C PRO A 102 -0.79 24.91 -9.44
N LYS A 103 -2.02 25.10 -9.93
CA LYS A 103 -2.84 24.04 -10.53
C LYS A 103 -2.26 23.52 -11.84
N GLU A 104 -1.44 24.32 -12.51
CA GLU A 104 -0.73 23.92 -13.73
C GLU A 104 0.27 22.78 -13.44
N ALA A 105 0.90 22.81 -12.26
CA ALA A 105 1.84 21.78 -11.82
C ALA A 105 1.14 20.65 -11.05
N PHE A 106 0.16 21.01 -10.21
CA PHE A 106 -0.58 20.09 -9.35
C PHE A 106 -2.09 20.19 -9.62
N PRO A 107 -2.58 19.67 -10.76
CA PRO A 107 -3.98 19.86 -11.18
C PRO A 107 -4.99 19.21 -10.24
N GLN A 108 -4.56 18.25 -9.43
CA GLN A 108 -5.39 17.54 -8.44
C GLN A 108 -4.77 17.66 -7.04
N GLY A 109 -3.96 18.68 -6.80
CA GLY A 109 -3.15 18.80 -5.59
C GLY A 109 -1.90 17.91 -5.60
N ILE A 110 -1.17 17.94 -4.49
CA ILE A 110 0.11 17.23 -4.28
C ILE A 110 -0.22 15.78 -3.88
N PRO A 111 0.03 14.79 -4.75
CA PRO A 111 -0.43 13.42 -4.50
C PRO A 111 0.61 12.62 -3.71
N VAL A 112 0.13 11.85 -2.73
CA VAL A 112 0.86 10.76 -2.08
C VAL A 112 0.04 9.49 -2.14
N TYR A 113 0.73 8.37 -2.23
CA TYR A 113 0.15 7.05 -2.34
C TYR A 113 0.61 6.19 -1.17
N PHE A 114 -0.34 5.49 -0.55
CA PHE A 114 -0.14 4.59 0.58
C PHE A 114 0.02 3.17 0.08
N HIS A 115 1.06 2.49 0.55
CA HIS A 115 1.37 1.09 0.24
C HIS A 115 1.50 0.29 1.53
N PHE A 116 1.49 -1.05 1.44
CA PHE A 116 1.75 -1.90 2.61
C PHE A 116 3.16 -1.70 3.20
N ASP A 117 4.13 -1.37 2.37
CA ASP A 117 5.57 -1.27 2.71
C ASP A 117 6.12 0.16 2.67
N GLY A 118 5.29 1.18 2.43
CA GLY A 118 5.79 2.55 2.32
C GLY A 118 4.86 3.50 1.62
N TYR A 119 5.49 4.49 0.98
CA TYR A 119 4.83 5.58 0.28
C TYR A 119 5.43 5.77 -1.11
N SER A 120 4.71 6.48 -1.97
CA SER A 120 5.21 7.04 -3.22
C SER A 120 4.46 8.34 -3.54
N GLY A 121 4.94 9.16 -4.48
CA GLY A 121 4.26 10.41 -4.88
C GLY A 121 5.16 11.62 -4.72
N GLU A 122 4.62 12.67 -4.10
CA GLU A 122 5.31 13.89 -3.65
C GLU A 122 5.38 13.88 -2.10
N VAL A 123 5.95 12.83 -1.54
CA VAL A 123 6.13 12.63 -0.09
C VAL A 123 6.99 13.74 0.50
N HIS A 124 7.99 14.26 -0.23
CA HIS A 124 8.79 15.38 0.25
C HIS A 124 7.96 16.65 0.42
N GLU A 125 7.17 17.02 -0.59
CA GLU A 125 6.29 18.19 -0.54
C GLU A 125 5.18 18.02 0.50
N MET A 126 4.61 16.81 0.62
CA MET A 126 3.63 16.50 1.66
C MET A 126 4.22 16.65 3.07
N ASN A 127 5.43 16.16 3.30
CA ASN A 127 6.11 16.33 4.59
C ASN A 127 6.44 17.80 4.89
N THR A 128 6.75 18.58 3.86
CA THR A 128 6.94 20.03 3.98
C THR A 128 5.65 20.70 4.47
N ILE A 129 4.50 20.34 3.89
CA ILE A 129 3.20 20.84 4.35
C ILE A 129 2.89 20.37 5.78
N ASN A 130 3.12 19.08 6.08
CA ASN A 130 2.91 18.53 7.42
C ASN A 130 3.69 19.33 8.47
N HIS A 131 4.98 19.61 8.22
CA HIS A 131 5.81 20.43 9.09
C HIS A 131 5.19 21.82 9.33
N TYR A 132 4.72 22.50 8.28
CA TYR A 132 4.11 23.82 8.41
C TYR A 132 2.80 23.85 9.20
N VAL A 133 2.05 22.74 9.22
CA VAL A 133 0.82 22.62 10.01
C VAL A 133 1.04 21.97 11.37
N GLY A 134 2.29 21.68 11.73
CA GLY A 134 2.67 21.07 13.01
C GLY A 134 2.45 19.56 13.08
N MET A 135 2.23 18.89 11.96
CA MET A 135 2.05 17.45 11.86
C MET A 135 3.40 16.74 11.70
N ASP A 136 3.54 15.57 12.30
CA ASP A 136 4.71 14.72 12.12
C ASP A 136 4.90 14.29 10.65
N PRO A 137 6.14 13.97 10.24
CA PRO A 137 6.41 13.46 8.90
C PRO A 137 5.77 12.07 8.71
N MET A 138 5.38 11.76 7.47
CA MET A 138 4.59 10.57 7.13
C MET A 138 5.24 9.25 7.57
N TRP A 139 6.56 9.17 7.59
CA TRP A 139 7.30 7.96 7.99
C TRP A 139 7.12 7.60 9.47
N ILE A 140 6.63 8.50 10.33
CA ILE A 140 6.31 8.19 11.73
C ILE A 140 5.12 7.22 11.83
N GLY A 141 4.11 7.43 10.99
CA GLY A 141 2.91 6.60 11.02
C GLY A 141 3.22 5.18 10.61
N GLY A 142 2.56 4.16 11.15
CA GLY A 142 2.56 2.79 10.63
C GLY A 142 3.93 2.09 10.58
N THR A 143 4.90 2.51 11.40
CA THR A 143 6.29 2.03 11.29
C THR A 143 6.39 0.53 11.47
N ILE A 144 5.76 -0.02 12.53
CA ILE A 144 5.78 -1.46 12.81
C ILE A 144 5.03 -2.20 11.70
N GLU A 145 3.85 -1.70 11.31
CA GLU A 145 2.97 -2.28 10.31
C GLU A 145 3.69 -2.44 8.96
N ARG A 146 4.43 -1.40 8.53
CA ARG A 146 5.22 -1.45 7.30
C ARG A 146 6.41 -2.38 7.38
N GLU A 147 7.10 -2.41 8.51
CA GLU A 147 8.25 -3.31 8.72
C GLU A 147 7.83 -4.78 8.71
N ILE A 148 6.74 -5.11 9.41
CA ILE A 148 6.23 -6.48 9.46
C ILE A 148 5.44 -6.86 8.21
N GLY A 149 4.95 -5.88 7.44
CA GLY A 149 4.03 -6.08 6.32
C GLY A 149 4.54 -7.09 5.29
N ILE A 150 5.82 -7.04 4.94
CA ILE A 150 6.45 -8.01 4.04
C ILE A 150 6.39 -9.44 4.59
N TYR A 151 6.73 -9.63 5.87
CA TYR A 151 6.73 -10.94 6.52
C TYR A 151 5.31 -11.45 6.71
N ALA A 152 4.37 -10.58 7.07
CA ALA A 152 2.96 -10.91 7.23
C ALA A 152 2.33 -11.36 5.91
N LEU A 153 2.58 -10.66 4.80
CA LEU A 153 2.04 -11.04 3.49
C LEU A 153 2.73 -12.29 2.90
N LEU A 154 4.01 -12.50 3.20
CA LEU A 154 4.70 -13.76 2.86
C LEU A 154 4.11 -14.94 3.64
N ALA A 155 3.94 -14.80 4.95
CA ALA A 155 3.32 -15.83 5.79
C ALA A 155 1.88 -16.12 5.36
N LEU A 156 1.11 -15.09 4.99
CA LEU A 156 -0.23 -15.23 4.43
C LEU A 156 -0.21 -16.00 3.11
N SER A 157 0.70 -15.65 2.20
CA SER A 157 0.88 -16.37 0.92
C SER A 157 1.17 -17.86 1.13
N LEU A 158 2.09 -18.17 2.06
CA LEU A 158 2.37 -19.56 2.45
C LEU A 158 1.14 -20.24 3.05
N GLY A 159 0.41 -19.56 3.93
CA GLY A 159 -0.84 -20.06 4.50
C GLY A 159 -1.90 -20.40 3.45
N MET A 160 -2.02 -19.58 2.41
CA MET A 160 -2.91 -19.86 1.26
C MET A 160 -2.43 -21.08 0.45
N ILE A 161 -1.11 -21.26 0.28
CA ILE A 161 -0.55 -22.47 -0.34
C ILE A 161 -0.91 -23.71 0.50
N PHE A 162 -0.77 -23.65 1.83
CA PHE A 162 -1.19 -24.73 2.73
C PHE A 162 -2.69 -25.04 2.62
N PHE A 163 -3.53 -24.00 2.51
CA PHE A 163 -4.97 -24.17 2.27
C PHE A 163 -5.25 -24.94 0.97
N ILE A 164 -4.54 -24.63 -0.11
CA ILE A 164 -4.69 -25.24 -1.44
C ILE A 164 -4.20 -26.69 -1.41
N ALA A 165 -3.02 -26.93 -0.83
CA ALA A 165 -2.37 -28.24 -0.80
C ALA A 165 -3.12 -29.25 0.09
N TYR A 166 -3.62 -28.82 1.25
CA TYR A 166 -4.15 -29.72 2.26
C TYR A 166 -5.65 -29.55 2.53
N ASN A 167 -6.38 -30.66 2.61
CA ASN A 167 -7.81 -30.69 2.88
C ASN A 167 -8.13 -30.80 4.39
N LYS A 168 -7.40 -30.08 5.25
CA LYS A 168 -7.65 -30.04 6.70
C LYS A 168 -8.51 -28.83 7.08
N LYS A 169 -9.40 -29.01 8.07
CA LYS A 169 -10.32 -27.96 8.55
C LYS A 169 -9.58 -26.75 9.13
N VAL A 170 -8.46 -26.97 9.83
CA VAL A 170 -7.66 -25.88 10.43
C VAL A 170 -7.21 -24.84 9.40
N PHE A 171 -6.74 -25.28 8.23
CA PHE A 171 -6.28 -24.37 7.18
C PHE A 171 -7.39 -23.56 6.54
N ASN A 172 -8.66 -23.95 6.72
CA ASN A 172 -9.79 -23.19 6.18
C ASN A 172 -9.84 -21.79 6.80
N TYR A 173 -9.58 -21.66 8.09
CA TYR A 173 -9.66 -20.40 8.82
C TYR A 173 -8.60 -19.37 8.40
N ILE A 174 -7.50 -19.81 7.75
CA ILE A 174 -6.49 -18.91 7.19
C ILE A 174 -7.13 -17.92 6.22
N LEU A 175 -8.15 -18.34 5.46
CA LEU A 175 -8.81 -17.47 4.47
C LEU A 175 -9.66 -16.35 5.08
N LEU A 176 -9.89 -16.36 6.38
CA LEU A 176 -10.52 -15.22 7.06
C LEU A 176 -9.57 -14.03 7.19
N VAL A 177 -8.24 -14.27 7.24
CA VAL A 177 -7.23 -13.20 7.27
C VAL A 177 -7.28 -12.33 6.00
N PRO A 178 -7.10 -12.88 4.77
CA PRO A 178 -7.20 -12.09 3.54
C PRO A 178 -8.61 -11.51 3.34
N ALA A 179 -9.66 -12.19 3.79
CA ALA A 179 -11.02 -11.68 3.78
C ALA A 179 -11.20 -10.39 4.61
N SER A 180 -10.43 -10.26 5.70
CA SER A 180 -10.48 -9.09 6.58
C SER A 180 -9.60 -7.92 6.14
N LEU A 181 -8.66 -8.12 5.20
CA LEU A 181 -7.68 -7.10 4.80
C LEU A 181 -8.28 -5.75 4.38
N PRO A 182 -9.38 -5.67 3.59
CA PRO A 182 -9.96 -4.37 3.24
C PRO A 182 -10.40 -3.57 4.47
N LEU A 183 -11.00 -4.25 5.46
CA LEU A 183 -11.46 -3.61 6.69
C LEU A 183 -10.29 -3.23 7.59
N LEU A 184 -9.31 -4.13 7.73
CA LEU A 184 -8.09 -3.86 8.51
C LEU A 184 -7.32 -2.65 7.94
N PHE A 185 -7.19 -2.57 6.61
CA PHE A 185 -6.53 -1.44 5.96
C PHE A 185 -7.25 -0.12 6.26
N ILE A 186 -8.58 -0.04 6.07
CA ILE A 186 -9.32 1.19 6.35
C ILE A 186 -9.24 1.56 7.84
N ALA A 187 -9.32 0.58 8.74
CA ALA A 187 -9.21 0.82 10.17
C ALA A 187 -7.84 1.38 10.55
N ASP A 188 -6.75 0.75 10.11
CA ASP A 188 -5.38 1.16 10.38
C ASP A 188 -5.07 2.53 9.74
N TYR A 189 -5.42 2.72 8.47
CA TYR A 189 -5.28 3.99 7.77
C TYR A 189 -6.03 5.13 8.49
N SER A 190 -7.28 4.90 8.87
CA SER A 190 -8.09 5.90 9.58
C SER A 190 -7.50 6.21 10.97
N TYR A 191 -6.97 5.20 11.66
CA TYR A 191 -6.31 5.38 12.95
C TYR A 191 -5.09 6.28 12.82
N TRP A 192 -4.21 6.04 11.84
CA TRP A 192 -3.03 6.86 11.63
C TRP A 192 -3.38 8.29 11.22
N LEU A 193 -4.36 8.48 10.34
CA LEU A 193 -4.86 9.81 10.01
C LEU A 193 -5.38 10.55 11.25
N TYR A 194 -6.19 9.88 12.07
CA TYR A 194 -6.68 10.44 13.33
C TYR A 194 -5.51 10.84 14.23
N TRP A 195 -4.53 9.96 14.40
CA TRP A 195 -3.35 10.20 15.23
C TRP A 195 -2.59 11.44 14.75
N PHE A 196 -2.28 11.54 13.45
CA PHE A 196 -1.59 12.70 12.89
C PHE A 196 -2.37 14.01 13.07
N GLY A 197 -3.70 13.97 12.89
CA GLY A 197 -4.54 15.14 13.05
C GLY A 197 -4.80 15.57 14.51
N HIS A 198 -4.50 14.71 15.49
CA HIS A 198 -4.71 14.98 16.92
C HIS A 198 -3.42 15.09 17.74
N ASN A 199 -2.27 14.73 17.17
CA ASN A 199 -0.95 14.88 17.77
C ASN A 199 -0.17 16.00 17.07
N LEU A 200 -0.82 17.15 16.90
CA LEU A 200 -0.20 18.34 16.32
C LEU A 200 0.71 19.02 17.34
N HIS A 201 1.84 19.51 16.87
CA HIS A 201 2.89 20.14 17.67
C HIS A 201 2.90 21.65 17.52
N ASP A 202 3.47 22.33 18.52
CA ASP A 202 3.47 23.79 18.58
C ASP A 202 4.46 24.51 17.65
N TRP A 203 5.37 23.77 17.01
CA TRP A 203 6.31 24.30 16.01
C TRP A 203 5.69 24.71 14.66
N GLY A 204 4.45 24.28 14.37
CA GLY A 204 3.81 24.56 13.08
C GLY A 204 3.54 26.06 12.88
N ALA A 205 3.89 26.56 11.69
CA ALA A 205 3.64 27.96 11.31
C ALA A 205 2.13 28.29 11.25
N PHE A 206 1.30 27.31 10.86
CA PHE A 206 -0.15 27.43 10.85
C PHE A 206 -0.74 26.69 12.05
N LYS A 207 -1.36 27.43 12.96
CA LYS A 207 -2.06 26.86 14.11
C LYS A 207 -3.41 26.30 13.68
N ILE A 208 -3.47 25.00 13.45
CA ILE A 208 -4.71 24.27 13.14
C ILE A 208 -5.16 23.56 14.43
N LYS A 209 -6.47 23.62 14.72
CA LYS A 209 -7.05 22.83 15.81
C LYS A 209 -7.00 21.34 15.45
N PRO A 210 -6.91 20.43 16.43
CA PRO A 210 -7.04 19.00 16.17
C PRO A 210 -8.21 18.69 15.25
N PHE A 211 -7.97 17.85 14.25
CA PHE A 211 -8.93 17.55 13.20
C PHE A 211 -8.79 16.10 12.74
N MET A 212 -9.81 15.60 12.05
CA MET A 212 -9.73 14.31 11.37
C MET A 212 -9.38 14.55 9.90
N PRO A 213 -8.20 14.14 9.41
CA PRO A 213 -7.92 14.14 7.98
C PRO A 213 -8.97 13.31 7.23
N THR A 214 -9.30 13.72 6.00
CA THR A 214 -10.33 13.06 5.22
C THR A 214 -9.95 11.61 4.89
N VAL A 215 -10.69 10.66 5.46
CA VAL A 215 -10.48 9.23 5.19
C VAL A 215 -10.89 8.87 3.76
N PHE A 216 -12.06 9.32 3.32
CA PHE A 216 -12.58 9.03 1.99
C PHE A 216 -13.40 10.22 1.45
N GLY A 217 -13.25 10.49 0.16
CA GLY A 217 -13.92 11.59 -0.53
C GLY A 217 -13.12 12.88 -0.49
N ASP A 218 -13.83 13.97 -0.78
CA ASP A 218 -13.29 15.31 -0.72
C ASP A 218 -13.54 15.92 0.66
N GLY A 219 -12.55 16.61 1.21
CA GLY A 219 -12.71 17.39 2.42
C GLY A 219 -11.91 18.66 2.40
N LYS A 220 -12.08 19.46 3.46
CA LYS A 220 -11.44 20.76 3.59
C LYS A 220 -10.93 20.95 5.01
N ILE A 221 -9.66 21.30 5.13
CA ILE A 221 -9.00 21.58 6.40
C ILE A 221 -8.30 22.93 6.25
N ALA A 222 -8.81 23.94 6.96
CA ALA A 222 -8.40 25.33 6.78
C ALA A 222 -8.47 25.76 5.30
N GLN A 223 -7.33 26.19 4.73
CA GLN A 223 -7.21 26.57 3.32
C GLN A 223 -6.91 25.40 2.37
N PHE A 224 -6.73 24.18 2.90
CA PHE A 224 -6.38 23.01 2.12
C PHE A 224 -7.62 22.21 1.72
N THR A 225 -7.69 21.80 0.46
CA THR A 225 -8.67 20.80 0.00
C THR A 225 -7.95 19.46 -0.09
N THR A 226 -8.56 18.41 0.44
CA THR A 226 -8.00 17.05 0.42
C THR A 226 -8.89 16.16 -0.42
N HIS A 227 -8.29 15.37 -1.30
CA HIS A 227 -8.95 14.32 -2.07
C HIS A 227 -8.39 12.98 -1.61
N SER A 228 -9.24 12.08 -1.09
CA SER A 228 -8.81 10.80 -0.54
C SER A 228 -9.62 9.65 -1.15
N TYR A 229 -8.96 8.82 -1.97
CA TYR A 229 -9.66 7.81 -2.76
C TYR A 229 -8.89 6.48 -2.86
N PRO A 230 -9.61 5.35 -2.95
CA PRO A 230 -9.00 4.06 -3.24
C PRO A 230 -8.29 4.07 -4.59
N THR A 231 -7.18 3.35 -4.67
CA THR A 231 -6.49 3.07 -5.94
C THR A 231 -6.58 1.59 -6.26
N ILE A 232 -5.89 1.16 -7.32
CA ILE A 232 -5.96 -0.23 -7.81
C ILE A 232 -5.68 -1.26 -6.70
N GLY A 233 -4.73 -1.01 -5.79
CA GLY A 233 -4.40 -1.94 -4.71
C GLY A 233 -5.56 -2.16 -3.75
N PHE A 234 -6.38 -1.13 -3.45
CA PHE A 234 -7.55 -1.31 -2.59
C PHE A 234 -8.59 -2.23 -3.24
N TYR A 235 -8.87 -2.04 -4.53
CA TYR A 235 -9.79 -2.92 -5.25
C TYR A 235 -9.26 -4.36 -5.34
N LEU A 236 -7.95 -4.54 -5.45
CA LEU A 236 -7.32 -5.86 -5.48
C LEU A 236 -7.40 -6.56 -4.11
N ILE A 237 -7.21 -5.86 -2.98
CA ILE A 237 -7.43 -6.47 -1.65
C ILE A 237 -8.90 -6.83 -1.42
N VAL A 238 -9.86 -6.05 -1.96
CA VAL A 238 -11.28 -6.42 -1.95
C VAL A 238 -11.52 -7.70 -2.76
N ALA A 239 -10.96 -7.79 -3.97
CA ALA A 239 -11.07 -9.00 -4.79
C ALA A 239 -10.46 -10.22 -4.11
N ILE A 240 -9.26 -10.09 -3.52
CA ILE A 240 -8.60 -11.12 -2.72
C ILE A 240 -9.50 -11.56 -1.57
N GLY A 241 -10.12 -10.61 -0.86
CA GLY A 241 -10.99 -10.91 0.27
C GLY A 241 -12.26 -11.67 -0.14
N LEU A 242 -12.92 -11.24 -1.21
CA LEU A 242 -14.10 -11.92 -1.75
C LEU A 242 -13.79 -13.34 -2.24
N LEU A 243 -12.71 -13.52 -3.00
CA LEU A 243 -12.26 -14.83 -3.45
C LEU A 243 -11.91 -15.75 -2.27
N SER A 244 -11.31 -15.19 -1.22
CA SER A 244 -10.98 -15.94 0.01
C SER A 244 -12.24 -16.39 0.76
N LEU A 245 -13.28 -15.55 0.84
CA LEU A 245 -14.58 -15.93 1.41
C LEU A 245 -15.25 -17.03 0.59
N LEU A 246 -15.25 -16.91 -0.74
CA LEU A 246 -15.80 -17.94 -1.63
C LEU A 246 -15.08 -19.28 -1.45
N ALA A 247 -13.75 -19.26 -1.35
CA ALA A 247 -12.95 -20.44 -1.09
C ALA A 247 -13.25 -21.05 0.29
N PHE A 248 -13.38 -20.22 1.33
CA PHE A 248 -13.73 -20.64 2.70
C PHE A 248 -15.08 -21.37 2.73
N PHE A 249 -16.12 -20.77 2.17
CA PHE A 249 -17.46 -21.37 2.17
C PHE A 249 -17.54 -22.62 1.28
N ALA A 250 -16.85 -22.64 0.15
CA ALA A 250 -16.79 -23.82 -0.72
C ALA A 250 -16.14 -25.02 -0.01
N LYS A 251 -15.07 -24.81 0.77
CA LYS A 251 -14.42 -25.87 1.56
C LYS A 251 -15.25 -26.27 2.78
N GLN A 252 -15.89 -25.33 3.49
CA GLN A 252 -16.83 -25.64 4.57
C GLN A 252 -17.94 -26.57 4.08
N LYS A 253 -18.55 -26.25 2.94
CA LYS A 253 -19.61 -27.05 2.33
C LYS A 253 -19.12 -28.48 2.04
N ALA A 254 -17.97 -28.62 1.38
CA ALA A 254 -17.39 -29.92 1.07
C ALA A 254 -17.12 -30.77 2.33
N LEU A 255 -16.55 -30.16 3.37
CA LEU A 255 -16.22 -30.87 4.62
C LEU A 255 -17.47 -31.34 5.35
N LYS A 256 -18.58 -30.60 5.28
CA LYS A 256 -19.88 -31.04 5.82
C LYS A 256 -20.45 -32.21 5.02
N GLU A 257 -20.47 -32.11 3.69
CA GLU A 257 -21.02 -33.14 2.79
C GLU A 257 -20.19 -34.44 2.78
N MET A 258 -18.90 -34.38 3.13
CA MET A 258 -18.02 -35.56 3.23
C MET A 258 -18.00 -36.22 4.60
N ASN A 259 -18.44 -35.51 5.65
CA ASN A 259 -18.55 -36.04 7.02
C ASN A 259 -19.98 -36.52 7.35
N GLN A 260 -20.91 -36.35 6.40
CA GLN A 260 -22.24 -36.97 6.39
C GLN A 260 -22.16 -38.27 5.60
#